data_AF-A0A7K5TXN5-F1
#
_entry.id   AF-A0A7K5TXN5-F1
#
_cell.length_a   1.000
_cell.length_b   1.000
_cell.length_c   1.000
_cell.angle_alpha   90.00
_cell.angle_beta   90.00
_cell.angle_gamma   90.00
#
_symmetry.space_group_name_H-M   'P 1'
#
loop_
_entity.id
_entity.type
_entity.pdbx_description
1 polymer ?
#
loop_
_entity_poly.entity_id
_entity_poly.type
_entity_poly.pdbx_seq_one_letter_code
_entity_poly.pdbx_strand_id
1 'polypeptide(L)'
;MAQRTTVPKLNFEYWLDKAIEWGQATTLESQKDVCLHLPQLQEFLHQLYETLKDMGSVAAIQQFPLIGQLLGRLCWNPFVIGYDESQKTLMWCLCCLYSSEPQNPVELKANSWIRSLLCHLLSSSKWESNEAEASPFISTLGYTSADYYCHLVKNMVFSLVAELRENQFNGLNIQRSVSASHVNAVSIFCVPLITLPDLTPLLETLLLYHGGSPKEILCPEFLEAVNEAFLKKKISLPESAVLSLWLRHLPSLEKATLHLLDRLVSMQLTSLEEVACVIKDSLL
;
A
#
# COMPACT_ATOMS: atom_id res chain seq x y z
N MET A 1 40.01 -12.72 12.74
CA MET A 1 39.48 -13.38 11.53
C MET A 1 38.20 -12.64 11.17
N ALA A 2 38.17 -11.93 10.03
CA ALA A 2 37.04 -11.12 9.62
C ALA A 2 35.87 -12.04 9.17
N GLN A 3 34.73 -11.93 9.84
CA GLN A 3 33.49 -12.53 9.39
C GLN A 3 33.07 -11.81 8.10
N ARG A 4 33.13 -12.51 6.96
CA ARG A 4 32.43 -12.09 5.75
C ARG A 4 30.94 -12.23 6.04
N THR A 5 30.28 -11.12 6.34
CA THR A 5 28.83 -10.98 6.22
C THR A 5 28.48 -11.30 4.76
N THR A 6 27.95 -12.49 4.52
CA THR A 6 27.37 -12.85 3.23
C THR A 6 26.18 -11.95 3.00
N VAL A 7 26.35 -10.95 2.14
CA VAL A 7 25.28 -10.07 1.67
C VAL A 7 24.17 -10.97 1.11
N PRO A 8 22.90 -10.82 1.53
CA PRO A 8 21.79 -11.57 0.96
C PRO A 8 21.82 -11.44 -0.56
N LYS A 9 21.72 -12.55 -1.29
CA LYS A 9 21.63 -12.51 -2.75
C LYS A 9 20.25 -11.94 -3.10
N LEU A 10 20.19 -10.62 -3.22
CA LEU A 10 19.01 -9.87 -3.62
C LEU A 10 18.61 -10.33 -5.03
N ASN A 11 17.35 -10.72 -5.22
CA ASN A 11 16.78 -11.10 -6.53
C ASN A 11 16.52 -9.85 -7.38
N PHE A 12 17.56 -9.05 -7.60
CA PHE A 12 17.47 -7.74 -8.23
C PHE A 12 16.91 -7.81 -9.66
N GLU A 13 17.39 -8.77 -10.46
CA GLU A 13 16.95 -8.95 -11.85
C GLU A 13 15.45 -9.25 -11.95
N TYR A 14 14.95 -10.15 -11.11
CA TYR A 14 13.53 -10.47 -11.04
C TYR A 14 12.65 -9.23 -10.80
N TRP A 15 13.04 -8.37 -9.85
CA TRP A 15 12.27 -7.17 -9.54
C TRP A 15 12.40 -6.09 -10.60
N LEU A 16 13.54 -6.01 -11.30
CA LEU A 16 13.69 -5.12 -12.44
C LEU A 16 12.79 -5.55 -13.60
N ASP A 17 12.74 -6.84 -13.92
CA ASP A 17 11.87 -7.39 -14.95
C ASP A 17 10.39 -7.14 -14.60
N LYS A 18 10.00 -7.40 -13.34
CA LYS A 18 8.66 -7.06 -12.85
C LYS A 18 8.33 -5.57 -12.96
N ALA A 19 9.24 -4.68 -12.56
CA ALA A 19 9.03 -3.24 -12.69
C ALA A 19 8.94 -2.77 -14.16
N ILE A 20 9.57 -3.49 -15.09
CA ILE A 20 9.42 -3.24 -16.53
C ILE A 20 8.05 -3.71 -17.02
N GLU A 21 7.63 -4.93 -16.66
CA GLU A 21 6.33 -5.50 -17.02
C GLU A 21 5.17 -4.64 -16.50
N TRP A 22 5.27 -4.17 -15.26
CA TRP A 22 4.21 -3.37 -14.64
C TRP A 22 4.07 -1.99 -15.26
N GLY A 23 5.18 -1.33 -15.63
CA GLY A 23 5.16 0.04 -16.10
C GLY A 23 4.38 0.97 -15.15
N GLN A 24 3.36 1.66 -15.69
CA GLN A 24 2.43 2.50 -14.90
C GLN A 24 1.17 1.76 -14.40
N ALA A 25 1.09 0.44 -14.59
CA ALA A 25 -0.04 -0.42 -14.22
C ALA A 25 -1.39 0.07 -14.76
N THR A 26 -1.46 0.35 -16.07
CA THR A 26 -2.68 0.86 -16.73
C THR A 26 -3.71 -0.23 -17.06
N THR A 27 -3.32 -1.51 -17.00
CA THR A 27 -4.21 -2.66 -17.26
C THR A 27 -4.58 -3.38 -15.97
N LEU A 28 -5.78 -3.96 -15.91
CA LEU A 28 -6.26 -4.67 -14.72
C LEU A 28 -5.36 -5.86 -14.35
N GLU A 29 -4.82 -6.54 -15.36
CA GLU A 29 -3.89 -7.66 -15.18
C GLU A 29 -2.59 -7.21 -14.51
N SER A 30 -2.02 -6.08 -14.95
CA SER A 30 -0.83 -5.52 -14.34
C SER A 30 -1.10 -5.04 -12.91
N GLN A 31 -2.27 -4.46 -12.64
CA GLN A 31 -2.66 -4.00 -11.31
C GLN A 31 -2.76 -5.16 -10.32
N LYS A 32 -3.39 -6.26 -10.75
CA LYS A 32 -3.47 -7.50 -9.98
C LYS A 32 -2.08 -8.07 -9.69
N ASP A 33 -1.21 -8.12 -10.70
CA ASP A 33 0.14 -8.66 -10.53
C ASP A 33 0.97 -7.82 -9.56
N VAL A 34 0.88 -6.48 -9.61
CA VAL A 34 1.52 -5.59 -8.63
C VAL A 34 0.99 -5.89 -7.22
N CYS A 35 -0.34 -5.95 -7.04
CA CYS A 35 -0.95 -6.19 -5.73
C CYS A 35 -0.55 -7.54 -5.14
N LEU A 36 -0.48 -8.59 -5.97
CA LEU A 36 -0.06 -9.93 -5.58
C LEU A 36 1.38 -9.96 -5.06
N HIS A 37 2.27 -9.20 -5.69
CA HIS A 37 3.70 -9.18 -5.36
C HIS A 37 4.09 -8.07 -4.37
N LEU A 38 3.15 -7.21 -3.98
CA LEU A 38 3.41 -6.03 -3.14
C LEU A 38 4.07 -6.40 -1.79
N PRO A 39 3.64 -7.46 -1.06
CA PRO A 39 4.31 -7.84 0.19
C PRO A 39 5.76 -8.28 -0.01
N GLN A 40 6.05 -9.10 -1.03
CA GLN A 40 7.41 -9.56 -1.32
C GLN A 40 8.28 -8.41 -1.83
N LEU A 41 7.69 -7.46 -2.55
CA LEU A 41 8.37 -6.25 -2.99
C LEU A 41 8.77 -5.40 -1.77
N GLN A 42 7.92 -5.28 -0.75
CA GLN A 42 8.25 -4.56 0.48
C GLN A 42 9.44 -5.18 1.20
N GLU A 43 9.46 -6.51 1.34
CA GLU A 43 10.59 -7.22 1.95
C GLU A 43 11.87 -6.98 1.17
N PHE A 44 11.81 -7.06 -0.17
CA PHE A 44 12.93 -6.76 -1.03
C PHE A 44 13.41 -5.32 -0.88
N LEU A 45 12.51 -4.34 -0.88
CA LEU A 45 12.86 -2.92 -0.74
C LEU A 45 13.51 -2.65 0.61
N HIS A 46 13.04 -3.29 1.68
CA HIS A 46 13.66 -3.20 3.00
C HIS A 46 15.07 -3.81 2.99
N GLN A 47 15.25 -5.01 2.44
CA GLN A 47 16.57 -5.64 2.32
C GLN A 47 17.53 -4.80 1.46
N LEU A 48 17.01 -4.19 0.40
CA LEU A 48 17.77 -3.28 -0.45
C LEU A 48 18.21 -2.06 0.33
N TYR A 49 17.29 -1.38 1.04
CA TYR A 49 17.62 -0.25 1.91
C TYR A 49 18.67 -0.62 2.96
N GLU A 50 18.49 -1.74 3.65
CA GLU A 50 19.42 -2.24 4.67
C GLU A 50 20.82 -2.52 4.10
N THR A 51 20.91 -2.91 2.82
CA THR A 51 22.19 -3.08 2.12
C THR A 51 22.80 -1.73 1.73
N LEU A 52 21.98 -0.75 1.36
CA LEU A 52 22.42 0.55 0.89
C LEU A 52 22.83 1.51 2.01
N LYS A 53 22.18 1.46 3.18
CA LYS A 53 22.36 2.47 4.23
C LYS A 53 23.80 2.59 4.75
N ASP A 54 24.53 1.47 4.76
CA ASP A 54 25.92 1.40 5.21
C ASP A 54 26.91 1.53 4.04
N MET A 55 26.39 1.71 2.82
CA MET A 55 27.15 1.73 1.58
C MET A 55 27.17 3.15 0.99
N GLY A 56 28.36 3.63 0.59
CA GLY A 56 28.45 4.89 -0.15
C GLY A 56 27.80 4.77 -1.54
N SER A 57 27.26 5.88 -2.05
CA SER A 57 26.56 5.96 -3.35
C SER A 57 27.33 5.31 -4.52
N VAL A 58 28.65 5.52 -4.59
CA VAL A 58 29.53 4.93 -5.63
C VAL A 58 29.59 3.40 -5.52
N ALA A 59 29.73 2.88 -4.30
CA ALA A 59 29.77 1.44 -4.07
C ALA A 59 28.42 0.78 -4.36
N ALA A 60 27.31 1.47 -4.03
CA ALA A 60 25.97 1.02 -4.34
C ALA A 60 25.72 0.88 -5.85
N ILE A 61 26.16 1.87 -6.65
CA ILE A 61 26.05 1.83 -8.11
C ILE A 61 26.93 0.72 -8.71
N GLN A 62 28.12 0.48 -8.15
CA GLN A 62 28.98 -0.62 -8.61
C GLN A 62 28.37 -1.99 -8.32
N GLN A 63 27.76 -2.16 -7.14
CA GLN A 63 27.12 -3.41 -6.77
C GLN A 63 25.79 -3.63 -7.51
N PHE A 64 25.03 -2.57 -7.73
CA PHE A 64 23.73 -2.60 -8.40
C PHE A 64 23.69 -1.58 -9.55
N PRO A 65 24.30 -1.88 -10.72
CA PRO A 65 24.42 -0.92 -11.83
C PRO A 65 23.07 -0.38 -12.34
N LEU A 66 22.00 -1.16 -12.20
CA LEU A 66 20.66 -0.81 -12.69
C LEU A 66 19.73 -0.31 -11.57
N ILE A 67 20.26 0.01 -10.38
CA ILE A 67 19.45 0.44 -9.23
C ILE A 67 18.61 1.68 -9.52
N GLY A 68 19.18 2.65 -10.26
CA GLY A 68 18.45 3.84 -10.67
C GLY A 68 17.25 3.52 -11.58
N GLN A 69 17.39 2.53 -12.47
CA GLN A 69 16.30 2.10 -13.35
C GLN A 69 15.17 1.43 -12.57
N LEU A 70 15.53 0.54 -11.64
CA LEU A 70 14.56 -0.13 -10.77
C LEU A 70 13.78 0.88 -9.91
N LEU A 71 14.50 1.68 -9.12
CA LEU A 71 13.89 2.66 -8.22
C LEU A 71 13.07 3.69 -8.99
N GLY A 72 13.59 4.17 -10.13
CA GLY A 72 12.85 5.08 -10.99
C GLY A 72 11.52 4.50 -11.43
N ARG A 73 11.50 3.26 -11.95
CA ARG A 73 10.25 2.62 -12.41
C ARG A 73 9.24 2.43 -11.28
N LEU A 74 9.70 1.97 -10.11
CA LEU A 74 8.83 1.78 -8.95
C LEU A 74 8.25 3.10 -8.44
N CYS A 75 9.04 4.19 -8.43
CA CYS A 75 8.57 5.52 -8.02
C CYS A 75 7.49 6.10 -8.94
N TRP A 76 7.42 5.66 -10.21
CA TRP A 76 6.40 6.08 -11.17
C TRP A 76 5.22 5.11 -11.28
N ASN A 77 5.19 4.05 -10.48
CA ASN A 77 4.07 3.10 -10.46
C ASN A 77 3.08 3.47 -9.35
N PRO A 78 1.84 3.90 -9.69
CA PRO A 78 0.87 4.39 -8.69
C PRO A 78 0.45 3.34 -7.65
N PHE A 79 0.47 2.05 -8.00
CA PHE A 79 0.13 0.97 -7.08
C PHE A 79 1.27 0.64 -6.12
N VAL A 80 2.52 0.89 -6.51
CA VAL A 80 3.66 0.75 -5.61
C VAL A 80 3.73 1.92 -4.63
N ILE A 81 3.62 3.16 -5.13
CA ILE A 81 3.72 4.36 -4.27
C ILE A 81 2.46 4.64 -3.45
N GLY A 82 1.31 4.09 -3.84
CA GLY A 82 0.07 4.23 -3.07
C GLY A 82 0.16 3.60 -1.68
N TYR A 83 1.02 2.59 -1.52
CA TYR A 83 1.28 1.96 -0.23
C TYR A 83 2.36 2.71 0.55
N ASP A 84 1.95 3.29 1.69
CA ASP A 84 2.77 4.22 2.49
C ASP A 84 4.15 3.65 2.87
N GLU A 85 4.25 2.36 3.27
CA GLU A 85 5.55 1.76 3.61
C GLU A 85 6.47 1.58 2.39
N SER A 86 5.89 1.22 1.23
CA SER A 86 6.64 1.06 -0.01
C SER A 86 7.20 2.41 -0.45
N GLN A 87 6.38 3.45 -0.39
CA GLN A 87 6.77 4.82 -0.68
C GLN A 87 7.90 5.29 0.26
N LYS A 88 7.74 5.12 1.58
CA LYS A 88 8.77 5.47 2.57
C LYS A 88 10.09 4.76 2.32
N THR A 89 10.03 3.46 2.07
CA THR A 89 11.23 2.66 1.81
C THR A 89 11.92 3.08 0.51
N LEU A 90 11.16 3.38 -0.55
CA LEU A 90 11.71 3.93 -1.80
C LEU A 90 12.40 5.28 -1.56
N MET A 91 11.80 6.17 -0.77
CA MET A 91 12.43 7.44 -0.38
C MET A 91 13.75 7.20 0.35
N TRP A 92 13.80 6.27 1.31
CA TRP A 92 15.04 5.93 2.01
C TRP A 92 16.11 5.38 1.09
N CYS A 93 15.76 4.44 0.19
CA CYS A 93 16.67 3.94 -0.84
C CYS A 93 17.23 5.07 -1.72
N LEU A 94 16.39 5.99 -2.17
CA LEU A 94 16.80 7.15 -2.96
C LEU A 94 17.75 8.07 -2.18
N CYS A 95 17.49 8.29 -0.89
CA CYS A 95 18.36 9.06 -0.01
C CYS A 95 19.75 8.40 0.16
N CYS A 96 19.84 7.07 0.23
CA CYS A 96 21.14 6.36 0.29
C CYS A 96 21.99 6.57 -0.97
N LEU A 97 21.35 6.78 -2.12
CA LEU A 97 22.06 7.04 -3.38
C LEU A 97 22.47 8.51 -3.56
N TYR A 98 21.94 9.40 -2.72
CA TYR A 98 22.27 10.82 -2.78
C TYR A 98 23.70 11.06 -2.30
N SER A 99 24.50 11.75 -3.10
CA SER A 99 25.88 12.07 -2.75
C SER A 99 25.96 13.46 -2.12
N SER A 100 26.36 13.57 -0.85
CA SER A 100 26.46 14.87 -0.15
C SER A 100 27.53 15.79 -0.76
N GLU A 101 28.60 15.22 -1.32
CA GLU A 101 29.71 15.95 -1.93
C GLU A 101 29.98 15.41 -3.36
N PRO A 102 29.13 15.75 -4.35
CA PRO A 102 29.26 15.21 -5.69
C PRO A 102 30.55 15.72 -6.36
N GLN A 103 31.42 14.79 -6.77
CA GLN A 103 32.76 15.11 -7.29
C GLN A 103 32.80 15.22 -8.83
N ASN A 104 31.76 14.73 -9.52
CA ASN A 104 31.71 14.70 -10.97
C ASN A 104 30.33 15.07 -11.53
N PRO A 105 30.24 15.45 -12.82
CA PRO A 105 28.97 15.82 -13.46
C PRO A 105 27.92 14.70 -13.45
N VAL A 106 28.33 13.44 -13.39
CA VAL A 106 27.42 12.29 -13.36
C VAL A 106 26.71 12.22 -12.01
N GLU A 107 27.44 12.39 -10.91
CA GLU A 107 26.88 12.46 -9.55
C GLU A 107 25.96 13.67 -9.37
N LEU A 108 26.32 14.84 -9.94
CA LEU A 108 25.44 16.01 -9.94
C LEU A 108 24.12 15.72 -10.66
N LYS A 109 24.17 15.06 -11.81
CA LYS A 109 22.97 14.65 -12.56
C LYS A 109 22.16 13.60 -11.81
N ALA A 110 22.81 12.64 -11.18
CA ALA A 110 22.17 11.63 -10.34
C ALA A 110 21.44 12.28 -9.15
N ASN A 111 22.08 13.21 -8.44
CA ASN A 111 21.46 13.95 -7.34
C ASN A 111 20.25 14.79 -7.81
N SER A 112 20.35 15.44 -8.98
CA SER A 112 19.21 16.16 -9.57
C SER A 112 18.03 15.24 -9.87
N TRP A 113 18.31 14.08 -10.47
CA TRP A 113 17.31 13.05 -10.73
C TRP A 113 16.69 12.49 -9.45
N ILE A 114 17.50 12.18 -8.42
CA ILE A 114 17.03 11.73 -7.09
C ILE A 114 16.10 12.78 -6.47
N ARG A 115 16.50 14.07 -6.49
CA ARG A 115 15.66 15.16 -5.98
C ARG A 115 14.32 15.23 -6.71
N SER A 116 14.31 15.06 -8.03
CA SER A 116 13.07 15.03 -8.81
C SER A 116 12.15 13.88 -8.39
N LEU A 117 12.69 12.69 -8.14
CA LEU A 117 11.90 11.56 -7.66
C LEU A 117 11.39 11.77 -6.23
N LEU A 118 12.24 12.27 -5.33
CA LEU A 118 11.82 12.61 -3.97
C LEU A 118 10.71 13.66 -3.96
N CYS A 119 10.81 14.70 -4.80
CA CYS A 119 9.73 15.66 -4.97
C CYS A 119 8.44 14.99 -5.47
N HIS A 120 8.51 14.10 -6.46
CA HIS A 120 7.35 13.36 -6.94
C HIS A 120 6.68 12.52 -5.83
N LEU A 121 7.46 11.80 -5.04
CA LEU A 121 6.96 11.00 -3.92
C LEU A 121 6.38 11.87 -2.79
N LEU A 122 6.99 13.01 -2.50
CA LEU A 122 6.51 13.95 -1.48
C LEU A 122 5.24 14.69 -1.92
N SER A 123 5.14 15.04 -3.20
CA SER A 123 3.93 15.64 -3.78
C SER A 123 2.76 14.67 -3.81
N SER A 124 3.01 13.35 -3.88
CA SER A 124 1.97 12.35 -3.71
C SER A 124 1.64 12.04 -2.24
N SER A 125 2.51 12.39 -1.28
CA SER A 125 2.39 12.01 0.14
C SER A 125 2.07 13.13 1.14
N LYS A 126 1.67 14.34 0.69
CA LYS A 126 1.52 15.57 1.52
C LYS A 126 2.86 16.18 1.99
N TRP A 127 3.51 16.97 1.15
CA TRP A 127 4.40 18.06 1.60
C TRP A 127 4.14 19.32 0.78
N GLU A 128 3.69 20.36 1.46
CA GLU A 128 3.53 21.72 0.96
C GLU A 128 4.88 22.31 0.54
N SER A 129 4.96 22.93 -0.64
CA SER A 129 5.40 24.34 -0.74
C SER A 129 5.39 24.84 -2.19
N ASN A 130 4.82 26.03 -2.32
CA ASN A 130 4.94 27.02 -3.39
C ASN A 130 4.13 26.78 -4.68
N GLU A 131 2.86 27.17 -4.57
CA GLU A 131 2.22 28.19 -5.41
C GLU A 131 2.96 28.55 -6.72
N ALA A 132 2.66 27.82 -7.79
CA ALA A 132 2.79 28.33 -9.14
C ALA A 132 1.78 27.73 -10.14
N GLU A 133 1.08 26.65 -9.80
CA GLU A 133 0.11 26.01 -10.71
C GLU A 133 -1.20 25.58 -10.04
N ALA A 134 -1.63 26.27 -8.98
CA ALA A 134 -3.05 26.18 -8.60
C ALA A 134 -3.86 26.94 -9.66
N SER A 135 -4.66 26.24 -10.45
CA SER A 135 -5.47 26.87 -11.51
C SER A 135 -6.36 27.99 -10.91
N PRO A 136 -6.56 29.13 -11.60
CA PRO A 136 -7.37 30.25 -11.11
C PRO A 136 -8.84 29.87 -10.82
N PHE A 137 -9.28 28.71 -11.32
CA PHE A 137 -10.58 28.11 -10.97
C PHE A 137 -10.63 27.64 -9.51
N ILE A 138 -9.53 27.11 -8.96
CA ILE A 138 -9.43 26.56 -7.60
C ILE A 138 -9.45 27.67 -6.55
N SER A 139 -8.76 28.79 -6.81
CA SER A 139 -8.77 29.97 -5.93
C SER A 139 -10.15 30.65 -5.85
N THR A 140 -10.97 30.54 -6.92
CA THR A 140 -12.32 31.13 -6.97
C THR A 140 -13.33 30.38 -6.10
N LEU A 141 -13.05 29.10 -5.78
CA LEU A 141 -13.90 28.26 -4.92
C LEU A 141 -13.47 28.27 -3.44
N GLY A 142 -12.44 29.04 -3.07
CA GLY A 142 -11.97 29.17 -1.69
C GLY A 142 -11.17 27.98 -1.15
N TYR A 143 -10.75 27.05 -2.01
CA TYR A 143 -9.93 25.90 -1.63
C TYR A 143 -8.44 26.17 -1.89
N THR A 144 -7.58 25.77 -0.95
CA THR A 144 -6.14 25.65 -1.23
C THR A 144 -5.88 24.35 -2.00
N SER A 145 -4.80 24.26 -2.80
CA SER A 145 -4.53 23.03 -3.58
C SER A 145 -4.34 21.79 -2.70
N ALA A 146 -3.99 21.96 -1.43
CA ALA A 146 -3.87 20.89 -0.43
C ALA A 146 -5.23 20.31 0.01
N ASP A 147 -6.26 21.17 0.12
CA ASP A 147 -7.62 20.77 0.50
C ASP A 147 -8.34 20.06 -0.65
N TYR A 148 -8.05 20.45 -1.89
CA TYR A 148 -8.70 19.92 -3.09
C TYR A 148 -8.53 18.39 -3.22
N TYR A 149 -7.31 17.87 -3.09
CA TYR A 149 -7.06 16.44 -3.27
C TYR A 149 -7.69 15.59 -2.14
N CYS A 150 -7.59 16.04 -0.89
CA CYS A 150 -8.21 15.38 0.25
C CYS A 150 -9.76 15.34 0.11
N HIS A 151 -10.36 16.47 -0.25
CA HIS A 151 -11.80 16.53 -0.51
C HIS A 151 -12.22 15.72 -1.74
N LEU A 152 -11.41 15.68 -2.80
CA LEU A 152 -11.68 14.88 -3.98
C LEU A 152 -11.66 13.38 -3.65
N VAL A 153 -10.65 12.91 -2.91
CA VAL A 153 -10.57 11.51 -2.46
C VAL A 153 -11.77 11.16 -1.60
N LYS A 154 -12.13 12.03 -0.64
CA LYS A 154 -13.34 11.85 0.18
C LYS A 154 -14.60 11.77 -0.68
N ASN A 155 -14.78 12.69 -1.63
CA ASN A 155 -15.94 12.70 -2.52
C ASN A 155 -16.00 11.46 -3.42
N MET A 156 -14.86 10.98 -3.91
CA MET A 156 -14.74 9.76 -4.69
C MET A 156 -15.11 8.54 -3.82
N VAL A 157 -14.58 8.45 -2.61
CA VAL A 157 -14.93 7.40 -1.63
C VAL A 157 -16.41 7.43 -1.32
N PHE A 158 -16.99 8.60 -1.03
CA PHE A 158 -18.43 8.73 -0.79
C PHE A 158 -19.26 8.32 -2.00
N SER A 159 -18.85 8.68 -3.22
CA SER A 159 -19.53 8.28 -4.45
C SER A 159 -19.50 6.76 -4.64
N LEU A 160 -18.34 6.12 -4.46
CA LEU A 160 -18.20 4.66 -4.56
C LEU A 160 -18.99 3.93 -3.46
N VAL A 161 -18.98 4.45 -2.23
CA VAL A 161 -19.77 3.90 -1.12
C VAL A 161 -21.27 4.01 -1.41
N ALA A 162 -21.73 5.16 -1.91
CA ALA A 162 -23.13 5.35 -2.29
C ALA A 162 -23.53 4.39 -3.40
N GLU A 163 -22.71 4.28 -4.46
CA GLU A 163 -22.92 3.34 -5.57
C GLU A 163 -23.02 1.89 -5.07
N LEU A 164 -22.12 1.46 -4.18
CA LEU A 164 -22.15 0.09 -3.64
C LEU A 164 -23.36 -0.16 -2.71
N ARG A 165 -23.78 0.83 -1.91
CA ARG A 165 -24.87 0.71 -0.93
C ARG A 165 -26.26 0.82 -1.54
N GLU A 166 -26.49 1.74 -2.48
CA GLU A 166 -27.78 1.89 -3.16
C GLU A 166 -28.21 0.57 -3.85
N ASN A 167 -27.23 -0.25 -4.23
CA ASN A 167 -27.46 -1.55 -4.86
C ASN A 167 -27.69 -2.71 -3.88
N GLN A 168 -27.43 -2.55 -2.57
CA GLN A 168 -27.72 -3.58 -1.56
C GLN A 168 -29.20 -3.58 -1.13
N PHE A 169 -29.87 -2.42 -1.14
CA PHE A 169 -31.24 -2.27 -0.63
C PHE A 169 -32.34 -2.37 -1.69
N ASN A 170 -31.99 -2.37 -2.99
CA ASN A 170 -32.94 -2.38 -4.11
C ASN A 170 -33.37 -3.78 -4.58
N GLY A 171 -33.53 -4.73 -3.66
CA GLY A 171 -33.85 -6.14 -3.94
C GLY A 171 -35.14 -6.43 -4.73
N LEU A 172 -35.85 -5.42 -5.24
CA LEU A 172 -37.11 -5.54 -5.98
C LEU A 172 -37.18 -4.73 -7.28
N ASN A 173 -36.14 -3.98 -7.69
CA ASN A 173 -36.17 -3.22 -8.95
C ASN A 173 -35.01 -3.61 -9.88
N ILE A 174 -35.34 -3.86 -11.15
CA ILE A 174 -34.45 -4.25 -12.26
C ILE A 174 -33.60 -3.03 -12.71
N GLN A 175 -32.96 -2.35 -11.77
CA GLN A 175 -32.09 -1.21 -12.05
C GLN A 175 -30.66 -1.56 -11.64
N ARG A 176 -29.96 -2.19 -12.59
CA ARG A 176 -28.50 -2.27 -12.76
C ARG A 176 -27.68 -2.46 -11.47
N SER A 177 -27.72 -3.66 -10.89
CA SER A 177 -26.73 -4.09 -9.89
C SER A 177 -25.31 -3.85 -10.41
N VAL A 178 -24.43 -3.29 -9.57
CA VAL A 178 -22.98 -3.19 -9.88
C VAL A 178 -22.47 -4.57 -10.27
N SER A 179 -21.77 -4.68 -11.40
CA SER A 179 -21.28 -5.97 -11.86
C SER A 179 -20.22 -6.51 -10.91
N ALA A 180 -20.18 -7.83 -10.73
CA ALA A 180 -19.16 -8.48 -9.91
C ALA A 180 -17.73 -8.12 -10.35
N SER A 181 -17.51 -7.92 -11.66
CA SER A 181 -16.23 -7.48 -12.21
C SER A 181 -15.85 -6.06 -11.77
N HIS A 182 -16.82 -5.15 -11.63
CA HIS A 182 -16.57 -3.79 -11.17
C HIS A 182 -16.22 -3.77 -9.69
N VAL A 183 -16.97 -4.50 -8.84
CA VAL A 183 -16.64 -4.66 -7.41
C VAL A 183 -15.25 -5.28 -7.22
N ASN A 184 -14.92 -6.30 -8.02
CA ASN A 184 -13.58 -6.89 -8.03
C ASN A 184 -12.50 -5.85 -8.38
N ALA A 185 -12.72 -5.03 -9.42
CA ALA A 185 -11.80 -3.97 -9.80
C ALA A 185 -11.59 -2.95 -8.67
N VAL A 186 -12.67 -2.47 -8.05
CA VAL A 186 -12.61 -1.54 -6.90
C VAL A 186 -11.84 -2.15 -5.74
N SER A 187 -12.01 -3.46 -5.45
CA SER A 187 -11.24 -4.14 -4.41
C SER A 187 -9.73 -4.15 -4.69
N ILE A 188 -9.32 -4.33 -5.95
CA ILE A 188 -7.91 -4.29 -6.36
C ILE A 188 -7.33 -2.88 -6.21
N PHE A 189 -8.07 -1.85 -6.63
CA PHE A 189 -7.66 -0.46 -6.48
C PHE A 189 -7.45 -0.06 -5.00
N CYS A 190 -8.16 -0.72 -4.08
CA CYS A 190 -8.03 -0.43 -2.65
C CYS A 190 -6.77 -1.05 -2.02
N VAL A 191 -6.19 -2.13 -2.58
CA VAL A 191 -5.05 -2.85 -1.99
C VAL A 191 -3.88 -1.93 -1.59
N PRO A 192 -3.36 -1.04 -2.48
CA PRO A 192 -2.26 -0.17 -2.08
C PRO A 192 -2.70 0.93 -1.12
N LEU A 193 -3.99 1.24 -1.03
CA LEU A 193 -4.52 2.40 -0.30
C LEU A 193 -5.14 2.02 1.07
N ILE A 194 -5.13 0.75 1.46
CA ILE A 194 -5.85 0.26 2.64
C ILE A 194 -5.54 1.00 3.94
N THR A 195 -4.32 1.52 4.09
CA THR A 195 -3.90 2.23 5.31
C THR A 195 -4.33 3.70 5.34
N LEU A 196 -4.96 4.21 4.27
CA LEU A 196 -5.46 5.58 4.22
C LEU A 196 -6.75 5.70 5.05
N PRO A 197 -6.79 6.58 6.07
CA PRO A 197 -7.96 6.73 6.93
C PRO A 197 -9.24 7.08 6.17
N ASP A 198 -9.12 7.91 5.13
CA ASP A 198 -10.25 8.35 4.30
C ASP A 198 -10.89 7.18 3.50
N LEU A 199 -10.20 6.06 3.34
CA LEU A 199 -10.69 4.88 2.62
C LEU A 199 -11.54 3.95 3.49
N THR A 200 -11.47 4.08 4.82
CA THR A 200 -12.15 3.20 5.79
C THR A 200 -13.63 2.93 5.43
N PRO A 201 -14.46 3.94 5.08
CA PRO A 201 -15.87 3.71 4.72
C PRO A 201 -16.04 2.82 3.47
N LEU A 202 -15.11 2.89 2.52
CA LEU A 202 -15.12 2.03 1.33
C LEU A 202 -14.69 0.60 1.66
N LEU A 203 -13.67 0.44 2.51
CA LEU A 203 -13.24 -0.89 2.99
C LEU A 203 -14.39 -1.61 3.67
N GLU A 204 -15.08 -0.94 4.61
CA GLU A 204 -16.26 -1.48 5.29
C GLU A 204 -17.35 -1.87 4.30
N THR A 205 -17.65 -0.98 3.35
CA THR A 205 -18.72 -1.21 2.37
C THR A 205 -18.40 -2.39 1.46
N LEU A 206 -17.14 -2.56 1.03
CA LEU A 206 -16.70 -3.71 0.24
C LEU A 206 -16.80 -5.02 1.04
N LEU A 207 -16.30 -5.03 2.28
CA LEU A 207 -16.36 -6.21 3.15
C LEU A 207 -17.80 -6.64 3.43
N LEU A 208 -18.74 -5.70 3.56
CA LEU A 208 -20.16 -6.01 3.75
C LEU A 208 -20.90 -6.30 2.44
N TYR A 209 -20.27 -6.14 1.28
CA TYR A 209 -20.88 -6.39 -0.03
C TYR A 209 -20.81 -7.87 -0.41
N HIS A 210 -21.97 -8.55 -0.40
CA HIS A 210 -22.07 -9.99 -0.69
C HIS A 210 -22.53 -10.31 -2.12
N GLY A 211 -22.94 -9.29 -2.90
CA GLY A 211 -23.44 -9.47 -4.27
C GLY A 211 -24.60 -10.47 -4.40
N GLY A 212 -24.91 -10.86 -5.64
CA GLY A 212 -25.97 -11.84 -5.94
C GLY A 212 -25.47 -13.25 -6.29
N SER A 213 -24.16 -13.49 -6.24
CA SER A 213 -23.51 -14.73 -6.67
C SER A 213 -22.95 -15.49 -5.46
N PRO A 214 -22.98 -16.84 -5.43
CA PRO A 214 -22.39 -17.63 -4.35
C PRO A 214 -20.85 -17.65 -4.36
N LYS A 215 -20.22 -17.10 -5.41
CA LYS A 215 -18.76 -17.00 -5.51
C LYS A 215 -18.25 -15.69 -4.93
N GLU A 216 -17.10 -15.74 -4.26
CA GLU A 216 -16.40 -14.56 -3.78
C GLU A 216 -16.09 -13.60 -4.94
N ILE A 217 -16.40 -12.31 -4.71
CA ILE A 217 -16.36 -11.23 -5.70
C ILE A 217 -15.14 -10.35 -5.47
N LEU A 218 -14.72 -10.17 -4.22
CA LEU A 218 -13.54 -9.39 -3.86
C LEU A 218 -12.27 -10.15 -4.26
N CYS A 219 -11.22 -9.41 -4.61
CA CYS A 219 -9.95 -10.07 -4.88
C CYS A 219 -9.33 -10.61 -3.57
N PRO A 220 -8.68 -11.79 -3.61
CA PRO A 220 -8.07 -12.39 -2.43
C PRO A 220 -6.93 -11.52 -1.88
N GLU A 221 -6.19 -10.81 -2.75
CA GLU A 221 -5.12 -9.90 -2.33
C GLU A 221 -5.65 -8.75 -1.46
N PHE A 222 -6.87 -8.28 -1.72
CA PHE A 222 -7.53 -7.27 -0.88
C PHE A 222 -7.91 -7.83 0.48
N LEU A 223 -8.53 -9.01 0.53
CA LEU A 223 -8.95 -9.65 1.79
C LEU A 223 -7.72 -9.93 2.69
N GLU A 224 -6.65 -10.42 2.08
CA GLU A 224 -5.38 -10.66 2.75
C GLU A 224 -4.74 -9.35 3.26
N ALA A 225 -4.65 -8.33 2.41
CA ALA A 225 -4.03 -7.07 2.78
C ALA A 225 -4.80 -6.34 3.89
N VAL A 226 -6.13 -6.35 3.85
CA VAL A 226 -7.00 -5.81 4.91
C VAL A 226 -6.79 -6.55 6.22
N ASN A 227 -6.72 -7.89 6.19
CA ASN A 227 -6.46 -8.70 7.39
C ASN A 227 -5.11 -8.36 8.02
N GLU A 228 -4.04 -8.30 7.21
CA GLU A 228 -2.70 -7.93 7.67
C GLU A 228 -2.66 -6.51 8.27
N ALA A 229 -3.29 -5.53 7.62
CA ALA A 229 -3.37 -4.17 8.12
C ALA A 229 -4.15 -4.09 9.44
N PHE A 230 -5.24 -4.86 9.57
CA PHE A 230 -6.04 -4.95 10.78
C PHE A 230 -5.26 -5.60 11.93
N LEU A 231 -4.61 -6.76 11.71
CA LEU A 231 -3.80 -7.44 12.73
C LEU A 231 -2.63 -6.58 13.22
N LYS A 232 -2.03 -5.80 12.31
CA LYS A 232 -0.96 -4.83 12.64
C LYS A 232 -1.48 -3.51 13.23
N LYS A 233 -2.80 -3.40 13.47
CA LYS A 233 -3.48 -2.20 14.01
C LYS A 233 -3.24 -0.93 13.18
N LYS A 234 -2.99 -1.07 11.88
CA LYS A 234 -2.84 0.06 10.94
C LYS A 234 -4.19 0.65 10.52
N ILE A 235 -5.25 -0.15 10.61
CA ILE A 235 -6.63 0.25 10.32
C ILE A 235 -7.54 -0.16 11.47
N SER A 236 -8.66 0.55 11.61
CA SER A 236 -9.73 0.23 12.56
C SER A 236 -10.99 -0.10 11.77
N LEU A 237 -11.57 -1.27 12.02
CA LEU A 237 -12.79 -1.74 11.36
C LEU A 237 -13.84 -2.11 12.40
N PRO A 238 -15.14 -1.93 12.11
CA PRO A 238 -16.22 -2.40 12.96
C PRO A 238 -16.26 -3.93 12.99
N GLU A 239 -16.74 -4.51 14.09
CA GLU A 239 -16.83 -5.96 14.30
C GLU A 239 -17.54 -6.68 13.15
N SER A 240 -18.63 -6.10 12.61
CA SER A 240 -19.36 -6.66 11.48
C SER A 240 -18.51 -6.82 10.21
N ALA A 241 -17.60 -5.88 9.94
CA ALA A 241 -16.71 -5.94 8.79
C ALA A 241 -15.60 -6.99 9.00
N VAL A 242 -15.07 -7.11 10.23
CA VAL A 242 -14.06 -8.12 10.60
C VAL A 242 -14.65 -9.53 10.54
N LEU A 243 -15.84 -9.74 11.09
CA LEU A 243 -16.55 -11.02 11.00
C LEU A 243 -16.84 -11.38 9.54
N SER A 244 -17.28 -10.42 8.73
CA SER A 244 -17.52 -10.67 7.31
C SER A 244 -16.24 -11.05 6.56
N LEU A 245 -15.11 -10.37 6.84
CA LEU A 245 -13.80 -10.75 6.30
C LEU A 245 -13.45 -12.21 6.62
N TRP A 246 -13.59 -12.63 7.87
CA TRP A 246 -13.27 -13.99 8.30
C TRP A 246 -14.20 -15.05 7.72
N LEU A 247 -15.49 -14.77 7.60
CA LEU A 247 -16.46 -15.68 6.98
C LEU A 247 -16.21 -15.88 5.48
N ARG A 248 -15.63 -14.87 4.81
CA ARG A 248 -15.37 -14.86 3.37
C ARG A 248 -13.97 -15.35 3.02
N HIS A 249 -13.00 -15.18 3.92
CA HIS A 249 -11.61 -15.54 3.72
C HIS A 249 -11.07 -16.33 4.90
N LEU A 250 -11.17 -17.67 4.79
CA LEU A 250 -10.69 -18.58 5.82
C LEU A 250 -9.22 -18.34 6.25
N PRO A 251 -8.26 -18.07 5.34
CA PRO A 251 -6.89 -17.78 5.75
C PRO A 251 -6.78 -16.56 6.67
N SER A 252 -7.68 -15.56 6.54
CA SER A 252 -7.70 -14.41 7.45
C SER A 252 -8.04 -14.82 8.88
N LEU A 253 -9.04 -15.69 9.05
CA LEU A 253 -9.43 -16.22 10.36
C LEU A 253 -8.31 -17.06 10.98
N GLU A 254 -7.69 -17.93 10.19
CA GLU A 254 -6.56 -18.75 10.62
C GLU A 254 -5.40 -17.88 11.12
N LYS A 255 -5.02 -16.85 10.36
CA LYS A 255 -3.97 -15.90 10.76
C LYS A 255 -4.33 -15.11 12.02
N ALA A 256 -5.57 -14.64 12.13
CA ALA A 256 -6.02 -13.91 13.32
C ALA A 256 -5.96 -14.80 14.57
N THR A 257 -6.38 -16.06 14.45
CA THR A 257 -6.33 -17.05 15.52
C THR A 257 -4.88 -17.35 15.92
N LEU A 258 -3.99 -17.56 14.94
CA LEU A 258 -2.56 -17.79 15.20
C LEU A 258 -1.89 -16.60 15.86
N HIS A 259 -2.18 -15.37 15.41
CA HIS A 259 -1.66 -14.15 16.01
C HIS A 259 -2.14 -13.97 17.46
N LEU A 260 -3.39 -14.32 17.76
CA LEU A 260 -3.89 -14.33 19.14
C LEU A 260 -3.14 -15.36 19.99
N LEU A 261 -2.97 -16.59 19.50
CA LEU A 261 -2.24 -17.64 20.20
C LEU A 261 -0.79 -17.22 20.48
N ASP A 262 -0.10 -16.68 19.49
CA ASP A 262 1.29 -16.23 19.64
C ASP A 262 1.41 -15.09 20.67
N ARG A 263 0.44 -14.17 20.67
CA ARG A 263 0.35 -13.10 21.67
C ARG A 263 0.11 -13.65 23.08
N LEU A 264 -0.76 -14.64 23.24
CA LEU A 264 -1.03 -15.29 24.52
C LEU A 264 0.17 -16.11 25.03
N VAL A 265 0.95 -16.71 24.14
CA VAL A 265 2.16 -17.47 24.51
C VAL A 265 3.32 -16.53 24.86
N SER A 266 3.45 -15.42 24.14
CA SER A 266 4.54 -14.45 24.33
C SER A 266 4.35 -13.58 25.57
N MET A 267 3.10 -13.22 25.89
CA MET A 267 2.77 -12.60 27.15
C MET A 267 2.88 -13.70 28.22
N GLN A 268 3.89 -13.65 29.09
CA GLN A 268 3.97 -14.51 30.28
C GLN A 268 2.82 -14.14 31.24
N LEU A 269 1.59 -14.45 30.85
CA LEU A 269 0.36 -14.08 31.54
C LEU A 269 0.34 -14.80 32.88
N THR A 270 0.17 -14.03 33.95
CA THR A 270 0.25 -14.55 35.32
C THR A 270 -1.12 -14.91 35.88
N SER A 271 -2.19 -14.49 35.20
CA SER A 271 -3.57 -14.75 35.61
C SER A 271 -4.52 -15.04 34.44
N LEU A 272 -5.61 -15.75 34.74
CA LEU A 272 -6.69 -16.05 33.81
C LEU A 272 -7.49 -14.79 33.39
N GLU A 273 -7.49 -13.75 34.23
CA GLU A 273 -8.16 -12.48 33.97
C GLU A 273 -7.45 -11.69 32.86
N GLU A 274 -6.11 -11.70 32.85
CA GLU A 274 -5.32 -11.08 31.78
C GLU A 274 -5.53 -11.81 30.44
N VAL A 275 -5.61 -13.14 30.46
CA VAL A 275 -5.94 -13.96 29.27
C VAL A 275 -7.32 -13.57 28.73
N ALA A 276 -8.33 -13.48 29.59
CA ALA A 276 -9.69 -13.12 29.19
C ALA A 276 -9.80 -11.69 28.64
N CYS A 277 -8.98 -10.75 29.16
CA CYS A 277 -8.89 -9.39 28.63
C CYS A 277 -8.30 -9.39 27.21
N VAL A 278 -7.19 -10.10 26.99
CA VAL A 278 -6.53 -10.16 25.68
C VAL A 278 -7.43 -10.79 24.62
N ILE A 279 -8.20 -11.82 24.97
CA ILE A 279 -9.18 -12.44 24.08
C ILE A 279 -10.25 -11.41 23.71
N LYS A 280 -10.93 -10.80 24.69
CA LYS A 280 -11.96 -9.77 24.44
C LYS A 280 -11.47 -8.59 23.59
N ASP A 281 -10.23 -8.15 23.81
CA ASP A 281 -9.63 -7.03 23.07
C ASP A 281 -9.18 -7.41 21.65
N SER A 282 -9.21 -8.70 21.30
CA SER A 282 -8.78 -9.22 19.99
C SER A 282 -9.91 -9.39 18.97
N LEU A 283 -11.16 -9.06 19.34
CA LEU A 283 -12.38 -9.33 18.57
C LEU A 283 -12.68 -10.84 18.38
N LEU A 284 -11.98 -11.71 19.11
CA LEU A 284 -12.24 -13.15 19.25
C LEU A 284 -12.75 -13.49 20.67
#